data_AF-A0A094NBZ0-F1
#
_entry.id   AF-A0A094NBZ0-F1
#
_cell.length_a   1.000
_cell.length_b   1.000
_cell.length_c   1.000
_cell.angle_alpha   90.00
_cell.angle_beta   90.00
_cell.angle_gamma   90.00
#
_symmetry.space_group_name_H-M   'P 1'
#
loop_
_entity.id
_entity.type
_entity.pdbx_description
1 polymer ?
#
loop_
_entity_poly.entity_id
_entity_poly.type
_entity_poly.pdbx_seq_one_letter_code
_entity_poly.pdbx_strand_id
1 'polypeptide(L)'
;YYDNFTQCTEREANNASCFWPNPLAEGFITGIHKQFFLNCTSEKVHWEDPPDEILITLILIPVMLTCAMITLVVWCSKRSDIL
;
A
#
# COMPACT_ATOMS: atom_id res chain seq x y z
N TYR A 1 17.67 10.30 -14.73
CA TYR A 1 18.69 11.18 -14.11
C TYR A 1 19.03 10.77 -12.70
N TYR A 2 18.05 10.72 -11.79
CA TYR A 2 18.31 10.32 -10.40
C TYR A 2 18.84 8.87 -10.29
N ASP A 3 18.30 7.94 -11.05
CA ASP A 3 18.81 6.56 -11.15
C ASP A 3 20.30 6.49 -11.58
N ASN A 4 20.68 7.23 -12.63
CA ASN A 4 22.08 7.31 -13.05
C ASN A 4 22.99 7.95 -11.98
N PHE A 5 22.47 8.94 -11.24
CA PHE A 5 23.17 9.50 -10.08
C PHE A 5 23.39 8.44 -8.98
N THR A 6 22.37 7.63 -8.67
CA THR A 6 22.48 6.53 -7.71
C THR A 6 23.50 5.48 -8.18
N GLN A 7 23.42 5.02 -9.42
CA GLN A 7 24.38 4.08 -10.02
C GLN A 7 25.81 4.64 -10.02
N CYS A 8 25.97 5.96 -10.22
CA CYS A 8 27.26 6.62 -10.09
C CYS A 8 27.81 6.50 -8.66
N THR A 9 26.99 6.80 -7.65
CA THR A 9 27.42 6.65 -6.24
C THR A 9 27.75 5.20 -5.86
N GLU A 10 27.04 4.23 -6.43
CA GLU A 10 27.32 2.81 -6.26
C GLU A 10 28.64 2.40 -6.92
N ARG A 11 28.89 2.85 -8.15
CA ARG A 11 30.16 2.59 -8.85
C ARG A 11 31.34 3.21 -8.10
N GLU A 12 31.21 4.44 -7.61
CA GLU A 12 32.28 5.10 -6.85
C GLU A 12 32.56 4.38 -5.52
N ALA A 13 31.52 3.90 -4.83
CA ALA A 13 31.70 3.07 -3.63
C ALA A 13 32.45 1.77 -3.97
N ASN A 14 32.05 1.07 -5.04
CA ASN A 14 32.72 -0.15 -5.49
C ASN A 14 34.17 0.09 -5.90
N ASN A 15 34.46 1.19 -6.61
CA ASN A 15 35.82 1.60 -6.99
C ASN A 15 36.70 1.86 -5.75
N ALA A 16 36.12 2.41 -4.69
CA ALA A 16 36.78 2.61 -3.40
C ALA A 16 36.84 1.33 -2.54
N SER A 17 36.38 0.18 -3.05
CA SER A 17 36.24 -1.08 -2.31
C SER A 17 35.35 -0.95 -1.06
N CYS A 18 34.37 -0.06 -1.12
CA CYS A 18 33.35 0.16 -0.09
C CYS A 18 32.01 -0.44 -0.53
N PHE A 19 31.24 -0.96 0.42
CA PHE A 19 29.87 -1.40 0.15
C PHE A 19 28.95 -0.22 -0.16
N TRP A 20 27.96 -0.43 -1.02
CA TRP A 20 26.83 0.47 -1.22
C TRP A 20 25.54 -0.24 -0.75
N PRO A 21 24.63 0.45 -0.04
CA PRO A 21 24.74 1.80 0.48
C PRO A 21 25.70 1.91 1.67
N ASN A 22 26.15 3.13 1.98
CA ASN A 22 27.03 3.44 3.12
C ASN A 22 26.77 4.86 3.66
N PRO A 23 27.31 5.23 4.86
CA PRO A 23 27.04 6.54 5.47
C PRO A 23 27.48 7.75 4.63
N LEU A 24 28.53 7.61 3.82
CA LEU A 24 28.99 8.68 2.94
C LEU A 24 28.00 8.91 1.80
N ALA A 25 27.49 7.83 1.20
CA ALA A 25 26.43 7.89 0.19
C ALA A 25 25.14 8.48 0.78
N GLU A 26 24.72 8.06 1.98
CA GLU A 26 23.54 8.59 2.67
C GLU A 26 23.65 10.11 2.90
N GLY A 27 24.78 10.58 3.43
CA GLY A 27 25.02 12.01 3.69
C GLY A 27 25.04 12.83 2.40
N PHE A 28 25.72 12.33 1.37
CA PHE A 28 25.79 12.99 0.07
C PHE A 28 24.42 13.09 -0.61
N ILE A 29 23.70 11.96 -0.68
CA ILE A 29 22.36 11.88 -1.27
C ILE A 29 21.38 12.77 -0.51
N THR A 30 21.42 12.77 0.83
CA THR A 30 20.57 13.63 1.67
C THR A 30 20.88 15.11 1.45
N GLY A 31 22.14 15.49 1.28
CA GLY A 31 22.55 16.87 0.96
C GLY A 31 21.97 17.35 -0.36
N ILE A 32 22.06 16.53 -1.42
CA ILE A 32 21.45 16.80 -2.72
C ILE A 32 19.92 16.94 -2.59
N HIS A 33 19.27 16.05 -1.84
CA HIS A 33 17.83 16.14 -1.56
C HIS A 33 17.44 17.44 -0.86
N LYS A 34 18.19 17.86 0.17
CA LYS A 34 17.96 19.13 0.86
C LYS A 34 18.21 20.35 -0.02
N GLN A 35 19.12 20.27 -0.99
CA GLN A 35 19.44 21.41 -1.87
C GLN A 35 18.41 21.58 -2.99
N PHE A 36 17.98 20.49 -3.63
CA PHE A 36 17.17 20.56 -4.84
C PHE A 36 15.70 20.20 -4.63
N PHE A 37 15.38 19.43 -3.58
CA PHE A 37 14.05 18.86 -3.36
C PHE A 37 13.43 19.26 -2.01
N LEU A 38 13.92 20.32 -1.36
CA LEU A 38 13.51 20.74 -0.01
C LEU A 38 11.99 20.96 0.13
N ASN A 39 11.34 21.47 -0.92
CA ASN A 39 9.93 21.84 -0.91
C ASN A 39 9.05 20.84 -1.66
N CYS A 40 9.58 19.65 -1.98
CA CYS A 40 8.80 18.59 -2.57
C CYS A 40 7.99 17.89 -1.47
N THR A 41 6.67 17.86 -1.60
CA THR A 41 5.82 17.00 -0.77
C THR A 41 5.93 15.56 -1.24
N SER A 42 6.22 14.65 -0.31
CA SER A 42 6.14 13.22 -0.61
C SER A 42 4.67 12.82 -0.61
N GLU A 43 4.14 12.48 -1.79
CA GLU A 43 2.87 11.77 -1.92
C GLU A 43 3.07 10.34 -1.40
N LYS A 44 3.14 10.19 -0.07
CA LYS A 44 3.08 8.88 0.55
C LYS A 44 1.65 8.41 0.41
N VAL A 45 1.41 7.52 -0.56
CA VAL A 45 0.19 6.73 -0.54
C VAL A 45 0.27 5.90 0.73
N HIS A 46 -0.62 6.22 1.65
CA HIS A 46 -0.71 5.57 2.94
C HIS A 46 -1.43 4.24 2.74
N TRP A 47 -0.65 3.20 2.44
CA TRP A 47 -1.14 1.85 2.27
C TRP A 47 -1.36 1.21 3.64
N GLU A 48 -2.50 1.54 4.25
CA GLU A 48 -2.98 0.91 5.47
C GLU A 48 -4.39 0.35 5.25
N ASP A 49 -4.71 -0.68 6.03
CA ASP A 49 -6.07 -1.17 6.09
C ASP A 49 -7.01 -0.06 6.58
N PRO A 50 -8.27 -0.02 6.10
CA PRO A 50 -9.25 0.89 6.67
C PRO A 50 -9.47 0.56 8.15
N PRO A 51 -9.96 1.51 8.96
CA PRO A 51 -10.32 1.27 10.35
C PRO A 51 -11.18 0.00 10.53
N ASP A 52 -10.90 -0.79 11.56
CA ASP A 52 -11.55 -2.09 11.80
C ASP A 52 -13.08 -2.02 11.78
N GLU A 53 -13.65 -0.94 12.31
CA GLU A 53 -15.11 -0.73 12.32
C GLU A 53 -15.69 -0.68 10.90
N ILE A 54 -15.00 -0.01 9.97
CA ILE A 54 -15.41 0.10 8.57
C ILE A 54 -15.21 -1.23 7.87
N LEU A 55 -14.05 -1.87 8.08
CA LEU A 55 -13.71 -3.16 7.49
C LEU A 55 -14.70 -4.25 7.89
N ILE A 56 -14.97 -4.39 9.19
CA ILE A 56 -15.90 -5.39 9.73
C ILE A 56 -17.32 -5.12 9.21
N THR A 57 -17.75 -3.87 9.16
CA THR A 57 -19.08 -3.51 8.62
C THR A 57 -19.20 -3.92 7.15
N LEU A 58 -18.19 -3.63 6.33
CA LEU A 58 -18.12 -4.02 4.92
C LEU A 58 -18.13 -5.54 4.72
N ILE A 59 -17.58 -6.32 5.66
CA ILE A 59 -17.61 -7.79 5.62
C ILE A 59 -18.99 -8.32 6.06
N LEU A 60 -19.58 -7.76 7.11
CA LEU A 60 -20.83 -8.26 7.67
C LEU A 60 -22.04 -8.01 6.77
N ILE A 61 -22.11 -6.86 6.11
CA ILE A 61 -23.24 -6.52 5.21
C ILE A 61 -23.50 -7.59 4.14
N PRO A 62 -22.52 -7.98 3.30
CA PRO A 62 -22.75 -9.00 2.27
C PRO A 62 -23.05 -10.37 2.86
N VAL A 63 -22.43 -10.75 3.99
CA VAL A 63 -22.74 -12.02 4.67
C VAL A 63 -24.20 -12.04 5.12
N MET A 64 -24.66 -11.00 5.81
CA MET A 64 -26.04 -10.90 6.27
C MET A 64 -27.04 -10.87 5.11
N LEU A 65 -26.71 -10.17 4.01
CA LEU A 65 -27.52 -10.14 2.81
C LEU A 65 -27.65 -11.52 2.17
N THR A 66 -26.55 -12.28 2.07
CA THR A 66 -26.60 -13.65 1.53
C THR A 66 -27.48 -14.57 2.38
N CYS A 67 -27.35 -14.51 3.71
CA CYS A 67 -28.22 -15.25 4.62
C CYS A 67 -29.69 -14.86 4.45
N ALA A 68 -29.99 -13.55 4.36
CA ALA A 68 -31.34 -13.06 4.16
C ALA A 68 -31.93 -13.57 2.82
N MET A 69 -31.17 -13.48 1.72
CA MET A 69 -31.61 -13.97 0.42
C MET A 69 -31.88 -15.48 0.43
N ILE A 70 -31.02 -16.29 1.06
CA ILE A 70 -31.24 -17.73 1.20
C ILE A 70 -32.55 -17.99 1.96
N THR A 71 -32.77 -17.33 3.10
CA THR A 71 -34.01 -17.51 3.88
C THR A 71 -35.25 -17.10 3.10
N LEU A 72 -35.20 -16.00 2.35
CA LEU A 72 -36.30 -15.54 1.51
C LEU A 72 -36.61 -16.55 0.40
N VAL A 73 -35.59 -17.08 -0.29
CA VAL A 73 -35.77 -18.08 -1.35
C VAL A 73 -36.39 -19.35 -0.79
N VAL A 74 -35.89 -19.87 0.34
CA VAL A 74 -36.43 -21.07 0.99
C VAL A 74 -37.88 -20.85 1.40
N TRP A 75 -38.20 -19.69 1.98
CA TRP A 75 -39.55 -19.35 2.39
C TRP A 75 -40.52 -19.23 1.20
N CYS A 76 -40.10 -18.53 0.14
CA CYS A 76 -40.88 -18.41 -1.09
C CYS A 76 -41.12 -19.77 -1.76
N SER A 77 -40.09 -20.61 -1.89
CA SER A 77 -40.22 -21.96 -2.47
C SER A 77 -41.23 -22.79 -1.70
N LYS A 78 -41.09 -22.83 -0.36
CA LYS A 78 -42.02 -23.57 0.49
C LYS A 78 -43.45 -23.06 0.37
N ARG A 79 -43.65 -21.75 0.25
CA ARG A 79 -44.99 -21.16 0.06
C ARG A 79 -45.58 -21.50 -1.31
N SER A 80 -44.77 -21.51 -2.36
CA SER A 80 -45.18 -21.93 -3.71
C SER A 80 -45.50 -23.42 -3.79
N ASP A 81 -44.84 -24.28 -3.00
CA ASP A 81 -45.16 -25.72 -2.94
C ASP A 81 -46.46 -26.02 -2.18
N ILE A 82 -46.90 -25.12 -1.30
CA ILE A 82 -48.11 -25.28 -0.46
C ILE A 82 -49.36 -24.70 -1.14
N LEU A 83 -49.20 -23.80 -2.12
CA LEU A 83 -50.29 -23.19 -2.89
C LEU A 83 -50.64 -24.04 -4.12
#